data_AF-A0A1Z3UAA4-F1
#
_entry.id   AF-A0A1Z3UAA4-F1
#
_cell.length_a   1.000
_cell.length_b   1.000
_cell.length_c   1.000
_cell.angle_alpha   90.00
_cell.angle_beta   90.00
_cell.angle_gamma   90.00
#
_symmetry.space_group_name_H-M   'P 1'
#
loop_
_entity.id
_entity.type
_entity.pdbx_description
1 polymer ?
#
loop_
_entity_poly.entity_id
_entity_poly.type
_entity_poly.pdbx_seq_one_letter_code
_entity_poly.pdbx_strand_id
1 'polypeptide(L)'
;MRDIPNEMAARIESGAATLCHVWRLQRADGVVMGFTDHDRDLVVDGVVCRAASGWTAGAGESAVGLAAGSVSAAGVLDDAAITEADVAAGLFDKATVELWRVDWARPDLKVRLWSGALAKIRRQGESFVAELEGPLAKLERVVGRTYGRMCDARLGDQRCRVAAPAGRVCDKRWEICVGTFGNGANFRGFPDVPGDDFLTAYPAGSARSDGGSRR
;
A
#
# COMPACT_ATOMS: atom_id res chain seq x y z
N MET A 1 -16.03 -7.77 -15.62
CA MET A 1 -16.53 -7.00 -16.78
C MET A 1 -16.58 -5.54 -16.35
N ARG A 2 -16.06 -4.61 -17.16
CA ARG A 2 -16.07 -3.17 -16.83
C ARG A 2 -17.42 -2.60 -17.25
N ASP A 3 -17.97 -1.71 -16.44
CA ASP A 3 -19.16 -0.96 -16.81
C ASP A 3 -18.76 0.19 -17.74
N ILE A 4 -19.24 0.15 -18.99
CA ILE A 4 -18.92 1.13 -20.02
C ILE A 4 -20.19 1.91 -20.29
N PRO A 5 -20.19 3.25 -20.13
CA PRO A 5 -21.37 4.06 -20.44
C PRO A 5 -21.85 3.83 -21.88
N ASN A 6 -23.16 3.65 -22.07
CA ASN A 6 -23.75 3.37 -23.40
C ASN A 6 -23.37 4.42 -24.46
N GLU A 7 -23.31 5.70 -24.09
CA GLU A 7 -22.87 6.77 -25.00
C GLU A 7 -21.42 6.56 -25.45
N MET A 8 -20.53 6.15 -24.53
CA MET A 8 -19.14 5.86 -24.85
C MET A 8 -19.01 4.65 -25.77
N ALA A 9 -19.79 3.59 -25.52
CA ALA A 9 -19.84 2.41 -26.38
C ALA A 9 -20.31 2.76 -27.80
N ALA A 10 -21.40 3.52 -27.94
CA ALA A 10 -21.92 3.95 -29.24
C ALA A 10 -20.91 4.81 -30.02
N ARG A 11 -20.17 5.70 -29.34
CA ARG A 11 -19.09 6.49 -29.96
C ARG A 11 -17.94 5.62 -30.46
N ILE A 12 -17.54 4.61 -29.67
CA ILE A 12 -16.51 3.64 -30.09
C ILE A 12 -16.99 2.88 -31.33
N GLU A 13 -18.22 2.38 -31.31
CA GLU A 13 -18.81 1.62 -32.42
C GLU A 13 -19.01 2.47 -33.69
N SER A 14 -19.21 3.78 -33.56
CA SER A 14 -19.31 4.70 -34.69
C SER A 14 -18.03 4.83 -35.53
N GLY A 15 -16.88 4.44 -34.97
CA GLY A 15 -15.56 4.54 -35.62
C GLY A 15 -14.89 5.91 -35.51
N ALA A 16 -15.57 6.94 -35.00
CA ALA A 16 -15.02 8.30 -34.80
C ALA A 16 -14.71 8.57 -33.32
N ALA A 17 -13.95 7.68 -32.68
CA ALA A 17 -13.71 7.74 -31.23
C ALA A 17 -12.65 8.79 -30.86
N THR A 18 -13.03 9.77 -30.04
CA THR A 18 -12.18 10.84 -29.52
C THR A 18 -11.57 10.47 -28.17
N LEU A 19 -10.85 9.36 -28.10
CA LEU A 19 -10.40 8.77 -26.84
C LEU A 19 -8.93 9.03 -26.50
N CYS A 20 -8.67 9.34 -25.24
CA CYS A 20 -7.33 9.43 -24.64
C CYS A 20 -7.25 8.60 -23.33
N HIS A 21 -6.04 8.44 -22.82
CA HIS A 21 -5.79 7.96 -21.46
C HIS A 21 -5.61 9.12 -20.50
N VAL A 22 -6.15 8.93 -19.30
CA VAL A 22 -5.94 9.83 -18.17
C VAL A 22 -5.45 9.01 -16.98
N TRP A 23 -4.32 9.42 -16.43
CA TRP A 23 -3.77 8.89 -15.19
C TRP A 23 -4.10 9.87 -14.06
N ARG A 24 -4.54 9.33 -12.93
CA ARG A 24 -4.76 10.09 -11.71
C ARG A 24 -3.95 9.47 -10.58
N LEU A 25 -3.05 10.25 -10.00
CA LEU A 25 -2.20 9.85 -8.89
C LEU A 25 -2.62 10.63 -7.64
N GLN A 26 -2.79 9.93 -6.53
CA GLN A 26 -3.12 10.52 -5.23
C GLN A 26 -2.12 10.08 -4.17
N ARG A 27 -1.40 11.06 -3.60
CA ARG A 27 -0.43 10.85 -2.51
C ARG A 27 -1.13 10.64 -1.17
N ALA A 28 -0.39 10.13 -0.19
CA ALA A 28 -0.90 9.88 1.17
C ALA A 28 -1.27 11.17 1.93
N ASP A 29 -0.66 12.30 1.56
CA ASP A 29 -0.97 13.64 2.10
C ASP A 29 -2.20 14.31 1.46
N GLY A 30 -2.85 13.63 0.51
CA GLY A 30 -4.07 14.10 -0.15
C GLY A 30 -3.83 14.90 -1.43
N VAL A 31 -2.58 15.18 -1.82
CA VAL A 31 -2.29 15.83 -3.11
C VAL A 31 -2.69 14.90 -4.26
N VAL A 32 -3.44 15.46 -5.23
CA VAL A 32 -3.91 14.75 -6.42
C VAL A 32 -3.28 15.37 -7.66
N MET A 33 -2.75 14.53 -8.55
CA MET A 33 -2.14 14.92 -9.81
C MET A 33 -2.82 14.16 -10.95
N GLY A 34 -2.99 14.83 -12.08
CA GLY A 34 -3.54 14.25 -13.29
C GLY A 34 -2.55 14.34 -14.45
N PHE A 35 -2.54 13.31 -15.29
CA PHE A 35 -1.71 13.25 -16.49
C PHE A 35 -2.51 12.69 -17.66
N THR A 36 -2.24 13.12 -18.88
CA THR A 36 -2.93 12.61 -20.09
C THR A 36 -1.97 12.41 -21.25
N ASP A 37 -2.28 11.46 -22.12
CA ASP A 37 -1.61 11.28 -23.42
C ASP A 37 -2.26 12.09 -24.55
N HIS A 38 -3.27 12.92 -24.23
CA HIS A 38 -3.80 13.93 -25.14
C HIS A 38 -2.80 15.09 -25.31
N ASP A 39 -2.91 15.83 -26.41
CA ASP A 39 -2.02 16.94 -26.75
C ASP A 39 -2.35 18.25 -26.00
N ARG A 40 -3.44 18.26 -25.22
CA ARG A 40 -3.89 19.39 -24.41
C ARG A 40 -4.28 18.95 -23.01
N ASP A 41 -4.15 19.88 -22.07
CA ASP A 41 -4.63 19.68 -20.70
C ASP A 41 -6.15 19.44 -20.69
N LEU A 42 -6.57 18.47 -19.89
CA LEU A 42 -7.98 18.10 -19.70
C LEU A 42 -8.36 18.26 -18.24
N VAL A 43 -9.63 18.56 -17.97
CA VAL A 43 -10.16 18.55 -16.60
C VAL A 43 -11.05 17.34 -16.42
N VAL A 44 -10.69 16.44 -15.52
CA VAL A 44 -11.44 15.23 -15.20
C VAL A 44 -11.68 15.18 -13.70
N ASP A 45 -12.94 15.12 -13.28
CA ASP A 45 -13.38 15.20 -11.86
C ASP A 45 -12.75 16.38 -11.09
N GLY A 46 -12.62 17.53 -11.74
CA GLY A 46 -12.01 18.73 -11.14
C GLY A 46 -10.49 18.67 -10.98
N VAL A 47 -9.83 17.62 -11.47
CA VAL A 47 -8.37 17.52 -11.53
C VAL A 47 -7.90 17.94 -12.92
N VAL A 48 -6.93 18.87 -12.97
CA VAL A 48 -6.24 19.20 -14.21
C VAL A 48 -5.26 18.08 -14.56
N CYS A 49 -5.55 17.39 -15.65
CA CYS A 49 -4.73 16.34 -16.22
C CYS A 49 -3.80 16.94 -17.28
N ARG A 50 -2.51 17.04 -16.97
CA ARG A 50 -1.53 17.73 -17.82
C ARG A 50 -1.03 16.85 -18.96
N ALA A 51 -0.96 17.42 -20.16
CA ALA A 51 -0.40 16.77 -21.35
C ALA A 51 1.13 16.64 -21.32
N ALA A 52 1.81 17.56 -20.63
CA ALA A 52 3.27 17.75 -20.70
C ALA A 52 4.14 16.66 -20.05
N SER A 53 3.54 15.63 -19.44
CA SER A 53 4.25 14.67 -18.59
C SER A 53 4.54 13.32 -19.25
N GLY A 54 4.06 13.09 -20.48
CA GLY A 54 4.42 11.92 -21.29
C GLY A 54 4.08 10.56 -20.64
N TRP A 55 3.08 10.50 -19.75
CA TRP A 55 2.65 9.24 -19.13
C TRP A 55 2.10 8.28 -20.19
N THR A 56 2.87 7.25 -20.48
CA THR A 56 2.49 6.17 -21.39
C THR A 56 2.30 4.90 -20.60
N ALA A 57 1.23 4.17 -20.90
CA ALA A 57 1.06 2.81 -20.39
C ALA A 57 2.19 1.94 -20.96
N GLY A 58 3.01 1.38 -20.08
CA GLY A 58 4.00 0.36 -20.45
C GLY A 58 3.35 -1.02 -20.52
N ALA A 59 4.18 -2.06 -20.55
CA ALA A 59 3.69 -3.43 -20.43
C ALA A 59 2.98 -3.63 -19.09
N GLY A 60 1.81 -4.26 -19.12
CA GLY A 60 1.05 -4.61 -17.93
C GLY A 60 0.53 -6.04 -18.03
N GLU A 61 0.53 -6.75 -16.91
CA GLU A 61 0.03 -8.11 -16.81
C GLU A 61 -1.21 -8.12 -15.92
N SER A 62 -2.36 -8.47 -16.51
CA SER A 62 -3.58 -8.75 -15.77
C SER A 62 -3.71 -10.26 -15.57
N ALA A 63 -3.54 -10.72 -14.33
CA ALA A 63 -3.71 -12.13 -13.98
C ALA A 63 -5.15 -12.44 -13.54
N VAL A 64 -5.65 -13.61 -13.90
CA VAL A 64 -6.87 -14.19 -13.31
C VAL A 64 -6.44 -14.94 -12.04
N GLY A 65 -6.98 -14.56 -10.88
CA GLY A 65 -6.64 -15.18 -9.59
C GLY A 65 -6.34 -14.16 -8.50
N LEU A 66 -5.55 -14.57 -7.50
CA LEU A 66 -5.20 -13.75 -6.33
C LEU A 66 -3.88 -12.98 -6.47
N ALA A 67 -3.12 -13.20 -7.55
CA ALA A 67 -1.89 -12.46 -7.80
C ALA A 67 -2.21 -10.97 -7.92
N ALA A 68 -1.38 -10.12 -7.31
CA ALA A 68 -1.55 -8.67 -7.34
C ALA A 68 -1.82 -8.09 -8.73
N GLY A 69 -1.18 -8.67 -9.76
CA GLY A 69 -1.05 -8.07 -11.08
C GLY A 69 -0.13 -6.86 -11.00
N SER A 70 0.72 -6.68 -12.01
CA SER A 70 1.65 -5.55 -12.07
C SER A 70 1.47 -4.82 -13.39
N VAL A 71 1.61 -3.50 -13.32
CA VAL A 71 1.61 -2.63 -14.50
C VAL A 71 2.84 -1.76 -14.41
N SER A 72 3.59 -1.68 -15.50
CA SER A 72 4.62 -0.66 -15.65
C SER A 72 4.03 0.56 -16.35
N ALA A 73 4.37 1.75 -15.86
CA ALA A 73 4.11 3.00 -16.54
C ALA A 73 5.43 3.74 -16.69
N ALA A 74 5.62 4.38 -17.84
CA ALA A 74 6.77 5.23 -18.09
C ALA A 74 6.26 6.65 -18.37
N GLY A 75 6.99 7.64 -17.86
CA GLY A 75 6.66 9.04 -18.10
C GLY A 75 7.90 9.91 -18.08
N VAL A 76 7.73 11.16 -18.48
CA VAL A 76 8.75 12.21 -18.38
C VAL A 76 8.58 12.89 -17.03
N LEU A 77 9.71 13.18 -16.36
CA LEU A 77 9.68 14.01 -15.16
C LEU A 77 9.41 15.45 -15.57
N ASP A 78 8.33 16.01 -15.04
CA ASP A 78 8.02 17.43 -15.11
C ASP A 78 8.31 18.04 -13.73
N ASP A 79 9.23 19.01 -13.68
CA ASP A 79 9.61 19.76 -12.46
C ASP A 79 8.40 20.43 -11.78
N ALA A 80 7.27 20.58 -12.47
CA ALA A 80 6.04 21.12 -11.89
C ALA A 80 5.10 20.04 -11.31
N ALA A 81 5.37 18.74 -11.48
CA ALA A 81 4.46 17.67 -11.08
C ALA A 81 5.10 16.60 -10.19
N ILE A 82 6.21 16.01 -10.64
CA ILE A 82 6.90 14.92 -9.95
C ILE A 82 8.36 15.32 -9.86
N THR A 83 8.70 15.96 -8.75
CA THR A 83 10.07 16.44 -8.53
C THR A 83 10.95 15.34 -7.97
N GLU A 84 12.25 15.44 -8.22
CA GLU A 84 13.25 14.54 -7.64
C GLU A 84 13.27 14.61 -6.11
N ALA A 85 13.10 15.82 -5.55
CA ALA A 85 13.07 16.03 -4.11
C ALA A 85 11.89 15.30 -3.46
N ASP A 86 10.70 15.34 -4.08
CA ASP A 86 9.51 14.66 -3.58
C ASP A 86 9.65 13.13 -3.65
N VAL A 87 10.26 12.62 -4.73
CA VAL A 87 10.55 11.18 -4.88
C VAL A 87 11.56 10.73 -3.82
N ALA A 88 12.66 11.46 -3.64
CA ALA A 88 13.68 11.14 -2.65
C ALA A 88 13.15 11.23 -1.21
N ALA A 89 12.18 12.13 -0.96
CA ALA A 89 11.48 12.25 0.32
C ALA A 89 10.42 11.16 0.56
N GLY A 90 10.22 10.22 -0.39
CA GLY A 90 9.26 9.12 -0.26
C GLY A 90 7.80 9.56 -0.32
N LEU A 91 7.51 10.76 -0.83
CA LEU A 91 6.16 11.32 -0.78
C LEU A 91 5.16 10.60 -1.70
N PHE A 92 5.67 9.89 -2.69
CA PHE A 92 4.90 9.06 -3.61
C PHE A 92 4.73 7.61 -3.12
N ASP A 93 5.33 7.24 -1.98
CA ASP A 93 5.25 5.87 -1.46
C ASP A 93 3.78 5.48 -1.23
N LYS A 94 3.37 4.37 -1.86
CA LYS A 94 1.99 3.85 -1.82
C LYS A 94 0.93 4.84 -2.34
N ALA A 95 1.32 5.82 -3.15
CA ALA A 95 0.36 6.68 -3.84
C ALA A 95 -0.63 5.82 -4.63
N THR A 96 -1.92 6.18 -4.57
CA THR A 96 -2.95 5.49 -5.36
C THR A 96 -2.88 5.98 -6.79
N VAL A 97 -2.89 5.07 -7.75
CA VAL A 97 -2.83 5.37 -9.18
C VAL A 97 -4.05 4.76 -9.86
N GLU A 98 -4.74 5.55 -10.67
CA GLU A 98 -5.88 5.14 -11.48
C GLU A 98 -5.62 5.44 -12.95
N LEU A 99 -5.91 4.48 -13.82
CA LEU A 99 -5.89 4.65 -15.28
C LEU A 99 -7.31 4.66 -15.81
N TRP A 100 -7.64 5.73 -16.54
CA TRP A 100 -8.94 5.98 -17.15
C TRP A 100 -8.80 6.04 -18.66
N ARG A 101 -9.82 5.53 -19.35
CA ARG A 101 -10.09 5.87 -20.75
C ARG A 101 -11.13 6.98 -20.75
N VAL A 102 -10.84 8.09 -21.43
CA VAL A 102 -11.66 9.30 -21.41
C VAL A 102 -11.94 9.73 -22.85
N ASP A 103 -13.14 10.22 -23.13
CA ASP A 103 -13.42 10.96 -24.36
C ASP A 103 -12.95 12.42 -24.19
N TRP A 104 -11.92 12.85 -24.90
CA TRP A 104 -11.36 14.20 -24.72
C TRP A 104 -12.32 15.30 -25.18
N ALA A 105 -13.31 15.00 -26.05
CA ALA A 105 -14.34 15.95 -26.44
C ALA A 105 -15.49 16.03 -25.40
N ARG A 106 -15.62 15.00 -24.56
CA ARG A 106 -16.60 14.90 -23.46
C ARG A 106 -15.94 14.24 -22.24
N PRO A 107 -15.10 14.96 -21.47
CA PRO A 107 -14.28 14.36 -20.39
C PRO A 107 -15.06 13.71 -19.25
N ASP A 108 -16.37 13.98 -19.16
CA ASP A 108 -17.32 13.30 -18.29
C ASP A 108 -17.60 11.84 -18.73
N LEU A 109 -17.48 11.53 -20.02
CA LEU A 109 -17.56 10.18 -20.56
C LEU A 109 -16.23 9.45 -20.40
N LYS A 110 -16.19 8.53 -19.43
CA LYS A 110 -14.98 7.79 -19.10
C LYS A 110 -15.27 6.43 -18.49
N VAL A 111 -14.26 5.57 -18.53
CA VAL A 111 -14.27 4.27 -17.85
C VAL A 111 -12.91 4.03 -17.19
N ARG A 112 -12.91 3.53 -15.96
CA ARG A 112 -11.67 3.15 -15.28
C ARG A 112 -11.16 1.82 -15.84
N LEU A 113 -9.97 1.85 -16.43
CA LEU A 113 -9.31 0.67 -16.96
C LEU A 113 -8.61 -0.11 -15.85
N TRP A 114 -7.94 0.58 -14.94
CA TRP A 114 -7.14 -0.04 -13.89
C TRP A 114 -6.99 0.89 -12.67
N SER A 115 -6.71 0.31 -11.50
CA SER A 115 -6.35 1.04 -10.29
C SER A 115 -5.41 0.22 -9.43
N GLY A 116 -4.49 0.87 -8.73
CA GLY A 116 -3.58 0.21 -7.79
C GLY A 116 -2.71 1.22 -7.04
N ALA A 117 -1.56 0.77 -6.57
CA ALA A 117 -0.63 1.59 -5.80
C ALA A 117 0.72 1.68 -6.49
N LEU A 118 1.39 2.82 -6.34
CA LEU A 118 2.78 2.98 -6.72
C LEU A 118 3.65 2.18 -5.73
N ALA A 119 4.25 1.11 -6.24
CA ALA A 119 5.14 0.24 -5.47
C ALA A 119 6.57 0.76 -5.51
N LYS A 120 7.00 1.22 -6.69
CA LYS A 120 8.33 1.78 -6.89
C LYS A 120 8.32 2.81 -7.99
N ILE A 121 9.10 3.86 -7.84
CA ILE A 121 9.41 4.81 -8.90
C ILE A 121 10.92 4.92 -9.02
N ARG A 122 11.45 4.76 -10.23
CA ARG A 122 12.88 4.87 -10.52
C ARG A 122 13.08 5.88 -11.63
N ARG A 123 14.07 6.75 -11.47
CA ARG A 123 14.48 7.68 -12.52
C ARG A 123 15.39 7.00 -13.53
N GLN A 124 15.23 7.36 -14.81
CA GLN A 124 16.12 7.05 -15.92
C GLN A 124 16.35 8.34 -16.73
N GLY A 125 17.37 9.12 -16.37
CA GLY A 125 17.65 10.41 -17.02
C GLY A 125 16.50 11.42 -16.80
N GLU A 126 15.90 11.92 -17.87
CA GLU A 126 14.73 12.83 -17.82
C GLU A 126 13.40 12.08 -17.69
N SER A 127 13.43 10.75 -17.74
CA SER A 127 12.24 9.89 -17.59
C SER A 127 12.20 9.20 -16.24
N PHE A 128 11.04 8.65 -15.91
CA PHE A 128 10.88 7.71 -14.81
C PHE A 128 10.16 6.45 -15.28
N VAL A 129 10.42 5.36 -14.56
CA VAL A 129 9.66 4.12 -14.63
C VAL A 129 8.99 3.91 -13.29
N ALA A 130 7.66 3.82 -13.32
CA ALA A 130 6.82 3.49 -12.20
C ALA A 130 6.40 2.03 -12.29
N GLU A 131 6.70 1.27 -11.24
CA GLU A 131 6.16 -0.07 -11.01
C GLU A 131 4.89 0.09 -10.16
N LEU A 132 3.78 -0.33 -10.73
CA LEU A 132 2.46 -0.25 -10.11
C LEU A 132 1.99 -1.65 -9.73
N GLU A 133 1.46 -1.77 -8.53
CA GLU A 133 0.88 -3.00 -8.00
C GLU A 133 -0.64 -2.88 -7.96
N GLY A 134 -1.33 -3.94 -8.41
CA GLY A 134 -2.78 -3.98 -8.37
C GLY A 134 -3.35 -4.04 -6.95
N PRO A 135 -4.68 -3.96 -6.81
CA PRO A 135 -5.33 -3.79 -5.51
C PRO A 135 -5.13 -4.99 -4.58
N LEU A 136 -4.86 -6.17 -5.14
CA LEU A 136 -4.66 -7.41 -4.39
C LEU A 136 -3.27 -7.50 -3.72
N ALA A 137 -2.31 -6.63 -4.05
CA ALA A 137 -1.02 -6.57 -3.33
C ALA A 137 -1.20 -6.36 -1.81
N LYS A 138 -2.28 -5.69 -1.40
CA LYS A 138 -2.64 -5.51 0.02
C LYS A 138 -2.97 -6.83 0.74
N LEU A 139 -3.28 -7.90 0.01
CA LEU A 139 -3.55 -9.24 0.53
C LEU A 139 -2.28 -10.09 0.65
N GLU A 140 -1.22 -9.74 -0.06
CA GLU A 140 0.08 -10.45 -0.01
C GLU A 140 0.89 -10.13 1.25
N ARG A 141 0.31 -9.35 2.18
CA ARG A 141 0.91 -9.11 3.49
C ARG A 141 0.80 -10.36 4.37
N VAL A 142 1.87 -10.66 5.11
CA VAL A 142 1.81 -11.65 6.18
C VAL A 142 0.96 -11.08 7.32
N VAL A 143 -0.27 -11.60 7.46
CA VAL A 143 -1.15 -11.27 8.59
C VAL A 143 -1.10 -12.41 9.59
N GLY A 144 -0.60 -12.13 10.78
CA GLY A 144 -0.54 -13.11 11.84
C GLY A 144 0.14 -12.55 13.07
N ARG A 145 0.03 -13.29 14.16
CA ARG A 145 0.78 -13.03 15.39
C ARG A 145 1.67 -14.23 15.64
N THR A 146 2.89 -13.96 16.07
CA THR A 146 3.77 -15.00 16.58
C THR A 146 3.44 -15.22 18.05
N TYR A 147 3.17 -16.47 18.43
CA TYR A 147 3.03 -16.84 19.83
C TYR A 147 4.43 -16.95 20.43
N GLY A 148 4.80 -15.97 21.26
CA GLY A 148 6.09 -15.95 21.95
C GLY A 148 6.01 -15.17 23.26
N ARG A 149 7.06 -15.31 24.09
CA ARG A 149 7.11 -14.69 25.43
C ARG A 149 7.12 -13.16 25.38
N MET A 150 7.69 -12.60 24.30
CA MET A 150 7.79 -11.16 24.11
C MET A 150 6.49 -10.55 23.59
N CYS A 151 6.23 -9.30 23.97
CA CYS A 151 5.12 -8.51 23.45
C CYS A 151 5.30 -8.18 21.96
N ASP A 152 4.29 -8.45 21.14
CA ASP A 152 4.29 -8.13 19.70
C ASP A 152 3.69 -6.74 19.38
N ALA A 153 3.25 -5.98 20.40
CA ALA A 153 2.69 -4.64 20.23
C ALA A 153 3.78 -3.57 20.13
N ARG A 154 3.59 -2.56 19.29
CA ARG A 154 4.43 -1.35 19.31
C ARG A 154 4.03 -0.50 20.52
N LEU A 155 5.01 0.05 21.24
CA LEU A 155 4.73 0.91 22.38
C LEU A 155 3.86 2.10 21.93
N GLY A 156 2.70 2.26 22.55
CA GLY A 156 1.72 3.29 22.20
C GLY A 156 0.84 3.01 20.99
N ASP A 157 0.91 1.81 20.38
CA ASP A 157 -0.10 1.41 19.41
C ASP A 157 -1.46 1.11 20.08
N GLN A 158 -2.49 0.91 19.25
CA GLN A 158 -3.86 0.63 19.70
C GLN A 158 -3.99 -0.65 20.53
N ARG A 159 -3.04 -1.58 20.40
CA ARG A 159 -3.02 -2.84 21.16
C ARG A 159 -2.34 -2.65 22.51
N CYS A 160 -1.31 -1.81 22.57
CA CYS A 160 -0.53 -1.45 23.76
C CYS A 160 -1.27 -0.45 24.65
N ARG A 161 -1.86 0.61 24.09
CA ARG A 161 -2.68 1.63 24.77
C ARG A 161 -1.96 2.49 25.82
N VAL A 162 -0.66 2.32 26.02
CA VAL A 162 0.15 3.26 26.83
C VAL A 162 0.24 4.58 26.09
N ALA A 163 -0.13 5.69 26.72
CA ALA A 163 0.13 7.02 26.16
C ALA A 163 1.65 7.17 25.95
N ALA A 164 2.10 7.28 24.69
CA ALA A 164 3.50 7.17 24.29
C ALA A 164 4.41 8.06 25.16
N PRO A 165 5.13 7.48 26.14
CA PRO A 165 5.91 8.29 27.06
C PRO A 165 7.22 8.64 26.37
N ALA A 166 7.45 9.93 26.14
CA ALA A 166 8.70 10.42 25.60
C ALA A 166 9.89 9.91 26.45
N GLY A 167 10.92 9.39 25.78
CA GLY A 167 12.16 8.95 26.44
C GLY A 167 12.11 7.59 27.15
N ARG A 168 11.03 6.79 27.01
CA ARG A 168 10.97 5.43 27.59
C ARG A 168 11.15 4.36 26.52
N VAL A 169 11.96 3.35 26.85
CA VAL A 169 12.22 2.20 25.98
C VAL A 169 11.37 1.01 26.45
N CYS A 170 10.72 0.32 25.50
CA CYS A 170 9.97 -0.90 25.75
C CYS A 170 10.73 -2.08 25.13
N ASP A 171 11.31 -2.93 25.99
CA ASP A 171 12.07 -4.13 25.64
C ASP A 171 11.17 -5.36 25.35
N LYS A 172 9.84 -5.16 25.37
CA LYS A 172 8.80 -6.16 25.10
C LYS A 172 8.66 -7.26 26.16
N ARG A 173 9.38 -7.21 27.29
CA ARG A 173 9.26 -8.23 28.35
C ARG A 173 8.09 -7.97 29.28
N TRP A 174 7.52 -9.05 29.83
CA TRP A 174 6.41 -8.97 30.78
C TRP A 174 6.77 -8.17 32.02
N GLU A 175 7.95 -8.43 32.60
CA GLU A 175 8.43 -7.78 33.82
C GLU A 175 8.48 -6.25 33.67
N ILE A 176 9.01 -5.77 32.54
CA ILE A 176 9.08 -4.34 32.24
C ILE A 176 7.69 -3.78 31.91
N CYS A 177 6.84 -4.53 31.20
CA CYS A 177 5.48 -4.07 30.87
C CYS A 177 4.65 -3.80 32.13
N VAL A 178 4.73 -4.70 33.13
CA VAL A 178 4.03 -4.55 34.40
C VAL A 178 4.74 -3.54 35.30
N GLY A 179 6.06 -3.66 35.49
CA GLY A 179 6.81 -2.83 36.44
C GLY A 179 6.95 -1.38 36.01
N THR A 180 7.26 -1.13 34.74
CA THR A 180 7.56 0.22 34.22
C THR A 180 6.32 0.95 33.73
N PHE A 181 5.35 0.23 33.16
CA PHE A 181 4.19 0.82 32.50
C PHE A 181 2.85 0.47 33.17
N GLY A 182 2.82 -0.44 34.16
CA GLY A 182 1.56 -0.88 34.78
C GLY A 182 0.58 -1.53 33.79
N ASN A 183 1.06 -2.02 32.64
CA ASN A 183 0.22 -2.30 31.48
C ASN A 183 0.07 -3.80 31.18
N GLY A 184 0.12 -4.65 32.21
CA GLY A 184 -0.01 -6.10 32.07
C GLY A 184 -1.29 -6.55 31.35
N ALA A 185 -2.41 -5.86 31.58
CA ALA A 185 -3.69 -6.16 30.96
C ALA A 185 -3.71 -6.01 29.42
N ASN A 186 -2.82 -5.16 28.86
CA ASN A 186 -2.69 -4.97 27.42
C ASN A 186 -1.41 -5.59 26.86
N PHE A 187 -0.73 -6.46 27.63
CA PHE A 187 0.41 -7.22 27.14
C PHE A 187 -0.04 -8.14 26.00
N ARG A 188 0.69 -8.12 24.89
CA ARG A 188 0.35 -8.90 23.68
C ARG A 188 1.34 -10.03 23.39
N GLY A 189 2.11 -10.42 24.40
CA GLY A 189 2.91 -11.66 24.36
C GLY A 189 2.29 -12.74 25.24
N PHE A 190 2.99 -13.86 25.37
CA PHE A 190 2.57 -15.03 26.13
C PHE A 190 3.67 -15.43 27.12
N PRO A 191 3.73 -14.79 28.32
CA PRO A 191 4.86 -14.93 29.23
C PRO A 191 5.07 -16.37 29.72
N ASP A 192 3.99 -17.14 29.77
CA ASP A 192 3.97 -18.53 30.26
C ASP A 192 4.22 -19.59 29.18
N VAL A 193 4.31 -19.21 27.90
CA VAL A 193 4.50 -20.21 26.82
C VAL A 193 5.77 -20.99 27.09
N PRO A 194 5.68 -22.33 27.26
CA PRO A 194 6.86 -23.17 27.46
C PRO A 194 7.82 -23.09 26.26
N GLY A 195 9.11 -23.35 26.50
CA GLY A 195 10.08 -23.40 25.40
C GLY A 195 10.04 -24.74 24.69
N ASP A 196 10.72 -24.83 23.54
CA ASP A 196 10.75 -26.06 22.73
C ASP A 196 11.30 -27.26 23.51
N ASP A 197 12.23 -27.05 24.44
CA ASP A 197 12.75 -28.09 25.33
C ASP A 197 11.66 -28.76 26.19
N PHE A 198 10.58 -28.03 26.50
CA PHE A 198 9.46 -28.59 27.24
C PHE A 198 8.63 -29.55 26.37
N LEU A 199 8.59 -29.35 25.05
CA LEU A 199 7.82 -30.20 24.14
C LEU A 199 8.45 -31.60 23.98
N THR A 200 9.76 -31.71 24.16
CA THR A 200 10.50 -32.98 24.08
C THR A 200 10.79 -33.58 25.45
N ALA A 201 10.45 -32.89 26.53
CA ALA A 201 10.64 -33.37 27.89
C ALA A 201 9.74 -34.57 28.20
N TYR A 202 10.33 -35.60 28.81
CA TYR A 202 9.59 -36.74 29.38
C TYR A 202 9.55 -36.63 30.91
N PRO A 203 8.49 -37.14 31.57
CA PRO A 203 8.42 -37.15 33.02
C PRO A 203 9.49 -38.10 33.60
N ALA A 204 10.51 -37.54 34.24
CA ALA A 204 11.50 -38.30 35.00
C ALA A 204 11.04 -38.48 36.45
N GLY A 205 11.17 -39.69 37.01
CA GLY A 205 10.71 -40.00 38.37
C GLY A 205 11.39 -39.21 39.49
N SER A 206 12.53 -38.59 39.21
CA SER A 206 13.26 -37.69 40.12
C SER A 206 12.91 -36.21 39.94
N ALA A 207 12.11 -35.85 38.94
CA ALA A 207 11.76 -34.45 38.65
C ALA A 207 10.59 -33.96 39.52
N ARG A 208 10.66 -32.68 39.93
CA ARG A 208 9.61 -32.00 40.69
C ARG A 208 8.28 -32.02 39.92
N SER A 209 7.27 -32.68 40.50
CA SER A 209 5.96 -32.94 39.88
C SER A 209 4.81 -32.60 40.84
N ASP A 210 4.86 -31.40 41.42
CA ASP A 210 3.92 -30.90 42.44
C ASP A 210 2.89 -29.90 41.92
N GLY A 211 2.88 -29.62 40.61
CA GLY A 211 1.93 -28.68 39.99
C GLY A 211 2.28 -27.19 40.18
N GLY A 212 3.50 -26.85 40.62
CA GLY A 212 3.93 -25.46 40.78
C GLY A 212 4.21 -24.70 39.47
N SER A 213 4.41 -23.39 39.60
CA SER A 213 4.88 -22.53 38.49
C SER A 213 6.21 -23.02 37.92
N ARG A 214 6.36 -22.92 36.60
CA ARG A 214 7.58 -23.25 35.84
C ARG A 214 8.20 -22.03 35.15
N ARG A 215 7.82 -20.83 35.58
CA ARG A 215 8.50 -19.58 35.17
C ARG A 215 9.89 -19.49 35.77
#